data_AF-A0A439CSV6-F1
#
_entry.id   AF-A0A439CSV6-F1
#
_cell.length_a   1.000
_cell.length_b   1.000
_cell.length_c   1.000
_cell.angle_alpha   90.00
_cell.angle_beta   90.00
_cell.angle_gamma   90.00
#
_symmetry.space_group_name_H-M   'P 1'
#
loop_
_entity.id
_entity.type
_entity.pdbx_description
1 polymer ?
#
loop_
_entity_poly.entity_id
_entity_poly.type
_entity_poly.pdbx_seq_one_letter_code
_entity_poly.pdbx_strand_id
1 'polypeptide(L)'
;MATESKGRLAGKNAIITGAAGGIGLETSILFAKEGANVLMADISAPALEKAKAKLLQLVPKASRVETIICDVSKEAQVQGMVDSLDSWGGLDVIFNNAGIMHARDDDAVGTPEDIWDLTMSINVKGVWYGCKHAVQALRRNKKAKGSIINTASVVAL
;
A
#
# COMPACT_ATOMS: atom_id res chain seq x y z
N MET A 1 8.82 -29.96 20.43
CA MET A 1 8.48 -28.52 20.38
C MET A 1 7.70 -28.30 19.10
N ALA A 2 6.40 -28.00 19.17
CA ALA A 2 5.62 -27.71 17.99
C ALA A 2 6.17 -26.41 17.37
N THR A 3 6.54 -26.45 16.09
CA THR A 3 6.89 -25.24 15.35
C THR A 3 5.67 -24.32 15.38
N GLU A 4 5.74 -23.18 16.07
CA GLU A 4 4.73 -22.12 15.91
C GLU A 4 4.54 -21.91 14.41
N SER A 5 3.32 -22.15 13.93
CA SER A 5 2.96 -21.93 12.54
C SER A 5 3.20 -20.46 12.25
N LYS A 6 4.36 -20.14 11.66
CA LYS A 6 4.66 -18.81 11.13
C LYS A 6 3.52 -18.46 10.16
N GLY A 7 2.81 -17.37 10.41
CA GLY A 7 1.59 -17.00 9.68
C GLY A 7 1.75 -17.02 8.15
N ARG A 8 0.64 -16.94 7.40
CA ARG A 8 0.61 -17.14 5.94
C ARG A 8 1.55 -16.21 5.16
N LEU A 9 1.95 -15.09 5.76
CA LEU A 9 2.82 -14.06 5.17
C LEU A 9 4.15 -13.92 5.90
N ALA A 10 4.55 -14.93 6.69
CA ALA A 10 5.76 -14.88 7.49
C ALA A 10 7.00 -14.52 6.67
N GLY A 11 7.67 -13.44 7.08
CA GLY A 11 8.90 -12.94 6.46
C GLY A 11 8.70 -12.27 5.10
N LYS A 12 7.46 -12.02 4.67
CA LYS A 12 7.18 -11.26 3.44
C LYS A 12 7.27 -9.76 3.69
N ASN A 13 7.88 -9.05 2.76
CA ASN A 13 7.95 -7.59 2.76
C ASN A 13 6.78 -7.01 1.96
N ALA A 14 5.87 -6.32 2.64
CA ALA A 14 4.64 -5.80 2.06
C ALA A 14 4.57 -4.27 2.13
N ILE A 15 4.19 -3.64 1.02
CA ILE A 15 3.78 -2.23 0.96
C ILE A 15 2.26 -2.17 0.94
N ILE A 16 1.68 -1.34 1.82
CA ILE A 16 0.24 -1.06 1.82
C ILE A 16 0.06 0.46 1.63
N THR A 17 -0.58 0.86 0.53
CA THR A 17 -0.89 2.28 0.26
C THR A 17 -2.27 2.65 0.80
N GLY A 18 -2.47 3.90 1.20
CA GLY A 18 -3.69 4.32 1.90
C GLY A 18 -3.81 3.68 3.28
N ALA A 19 -2.67 3.43 3.93
CA ALA A 19 -2.60 2.65 5.16
C ALA A 19 -2.98 3.44 6.43
N ALA A 20 -3.25 4.75 6.33
CA ALA A 20 -3.64 5.55 7.49
C ALA A 20 -5.07 5.26 7.98
N GLY A 21 -5.90 4.55 7.21
CA GLY A 21 -7.27 4.22 7.60
C GLY A 21 -7.94 3.15 6.75
N GLY A 22 -9.21 2.89 7.05
CA GLY A 22 -10.09 2.01 6.27
C GLY A 22 -9.49 0.63 5.99
N ILE A 23 -9.69 0.17 4.74
CA ILE A 23 -9.21 -1.14 4.26
C ILE A 23 -7.68 -1.22 4.33
N GLY A 24 -6.96 -0.13 4.07
CA GLY A 24 -5.50 -0.11 4.10
C GLY A 24 -4.96 -0.43 5.50
N LEU A 25 -5.46 0.26 6.53
CA LEU A 25 -5.06 0.02 7.93
C LEU A 25 -5.40 -1.41 8.39
N GLU A 26 -6.62 -1.87 8.15
CA GLU A 26 -7.02 -3.22 8.57
C GLU A 26 -6.22 -4.31 7.82
N THR A 27 -5.85 -4.05 6.56
CA THR A 27 -4.94 -4.93 5.81
C THR A 27 -3.54 -4.92 6.40
N SER A 28 -2.98 -3.75 6.76
CA SER A 28 -1.70 -3.66 7.45
C SER A 28 -1.70 -4.46 8.75
N ILE A 29 -2.76 -4.36 9.54
CA ILE A 29 -2.93 -5.12 10.79
C ILE A 29 -2.97 -6.63 10.51
N LEU A 30 -3.77 -7.06 9.55
CA LEU A 30 -3.89 -8.49 9.21
C LEU A 30 -2.57 -9.05 8.66
N PHE A 31 -1.88 -8.30 7.79
CA PHE A 31 -0.59 -8.71 7.25
C PHE A 31 0.47 -8.85 8.35
N ALA A 32 0.51 -7.90 9.29
CA ALA A 32 1.39 -7.99 10.45
C ALA A 32 1.06 -9.19 11.36
N LYS A 33 -0.24 -9.48 11.59
CA LYS A 33 -0.67 -10.69 12.33
C LYS A 33 -0.22 -11.99 11.65
N GLU A 34 -0.23 -12.01 10.33
CA GLU A 34 0.23 -13.14 9.52
C GLU A 34 1.76 -13.18 9.33
N GLY A 35 2.51 -12.32 10.03
CA GLY A 35 3.97 -12.35 10.11
C GLY A 35 4.71 -11.60 9.00
N ALA A 36 4.02 -10.74 8.25
CA ALA A 36 4.67 -9.87 7.27
C ALA A 36 5.45 -8.73 7.95
N ASN A 37 6.52 -8.28 7.28
CA ASN A 37 7.08 -6.95 7.49
C ASN A 37 6.22 -5.97 6.68
N VAL A 38 5.73 -4.90 7.30
CA VAL A 38 4.75 -4.00 6.68
C VAL A 38 5.31 -2.58 6.59
N LEU A 39 5.42 -2.05 5.38
CA LEU A 39 5.59 -0.62 5.12
C LEU A 39 4.22 0.00 4.87
N MET A 40 3.78 0.85 5.79
CA MET A 40 2.52 1.58 5.69
C MET A 40 2.77 2.91 4.96
N ALA A 41 2.06 3.16 3.87
CA ALA A 41 2.20 4.36 3.07
C ALA A 41 0.90 5.16 2.99
N ASP A 42 1.00 6.47 3.19
CA ASP A 42 -0.12 7.41 3.09
C ASP A 42 0.40 8.84 2.84
N ILE A 43 -0.46 9.75 2.40
CA ILE A 43 -0.09 11.16 2.23
C ILE A 43 -0.10 11.92 3.57
N SER A 44 -0.87 11.45 4.56
CA SER A 44 -1.04 12.13 5.84
C SER A 44 -0.15 11.56 6.94
N ALA A 45 0.96 12.23 7.25
CA ALA A 45 1.87 11.81 8.32
C ALA A 45 1.17 11.66 9.70
N PRO A 46 0.33 12.61 10.16
CA PRO A 46 -0.33 12.46 11.47
C PRO A 46 -1.29 11.27 11.52
N ALA A 47 -2.04 11.01 10.43
CA ALA A 47 -2.95 9.88 10.38
C ALA A 47 -2.18 8.55 10.32
N LEU A 48 -1.07 8.52 9.59
CA LEU A 48 -0.20 7.36 9.47
C LEU A 48 0.45 6.99 10.81
N GLU A 49 0.90 7.97 11.60
CA GLU A 49 1.42 7.73 12.96
C GLU A 49 0.36 7.14 13.89
N LYS A 50 -0.87 7.68 13.87
CA LYS A 50 -2.00 7.13 14.64
C LYS A 50 -2.32 5.68 14.21
N ALA A 51 -2.31 5.42 12.91
CA ALA A 51 -2.58 4.10 12.34
C ALA A 51 -1.51 3.08 12.74
N LYS A 52 -0.23 3.45 12.66
CA LYS A 52 0.90 2.62 13.12
C LYS A 52 0.79 2.29 14.61
N ALA A 53 0.46 3.28 15.45
CA ALA A 53 0.27 3.06 16.88
C ALA A 53 -0.87 2.06 17.16
N LYS A 54 -2.01 2.20 16.47
CA LYS A 54 -3.12 1.22 16.55
C LYS A 54 -2.67 -0.18 16.14
N LEU A 55 -1.91 -0.30 15.04
CA LEU A 55 -1.40 -1.58 14.57
C LEU A 55 -0.51 -2.24 15.62
N LEU A 56 0.48 -1.52 16.16
CA LEU A 56 1.41 -2.05 17.15
C LEU A 56 0.70 -2.41 18.47
N GLN A 57 -0.36 -1.70 18.85
CA GLN A 57 -1.20 -2.07 19.98
C GLN A 57 -1.91 -3.42 19.75
N LEU A 58 -2.42 -3.66 18.53
CA LEU A 58 -3.16 -4.88 18.18
C LEU A 58 -2.25 -6.05 17.83
N VAL A 59 -1.01 -5.79 17.43
CA VAL A 59 -0.01 -6.79 17.03
C VAL A 59 1.34 -6.49 17.70
N PRO A 60 1.45 -6.63 19.03
CA PRO A 60 2.67 -6.22 19.76
C PRO A 60 3.94 -6.97 19.36
N LYS A 61 3.78 -8.15 18.73
CA LYS A 61 4.87 -9.00 18.22
C LYS A 61 5.09 -8.85 16.71
N ALA A 62 4.54 -7.81 16.08
CA ALA A 62 4.77 -7.55 14.66
C ALA A 62 6.28 -7.44 14.41
N SER A 63 6.78 -8.14 13.38
CA SER A 63 8.23 -8.27 13.17
C SER A 63 8.87 -6.95 12.77
N ARG A 64 8.30 -6.26 11.79
CA ARG A 64 8.77 -4.95 11.31
C ARG A 64 7.58 -4.15 10.79
N VAL A 65 7.40 -2.94 11.30
CA VAL A 65 6.35 -2.01 10.86
C VAL A 65 6.95 -0.62 10.75
N GLU A 66 7.02 -0.12 9.53
CA GLU A 66 7.55 1.21 9.22
C GLU A 66 6.51 2.03 8.45
N THR A 67 6.73 3.33 8.39
CA THR A 67 5.82 4.29 7.77
C THR A 67 6.59 5.12 6.75
N ILE A 68 5.92 5.49 5.66
CA ILE A 68 6.47 6.41 4.66
C ILE A 68 5.38 7.34 4.13
N ILE A 69 5.71 8.61 3.97
CA ILE A 69 4.82 9.57 3.34
C ILE A 69 4.92 9.38 1.83
N CYS A 70 3.78 9.13 1.18
CA CYS A 70 3.72 8.94 -0.27
C CYS A 70 2.40 9.45 -0.83
N ASP A 71 2.47 10.46 -1.69
CA ASP A 71 1.42 10.82 -2.63
C ASP A 71 1.53 9.90 -3.87
N VAL A 72 0.60 8.95 -3.99
CA VAL A 72 0.60 7.98 -5.08
C VAL A 72 0.38 8.61 -6.46
N SER A 73 -0.10 9.85 -6.55
CA SER A 73 -0.19 10.59 -7.82
C SER A 73 1.17 11.03 -8.36
N LYS A 74 2.24 10.97 -7.54
CA LYS A 74 3.60 11.40 -7.90
C LYS A 74 4.51 10.19 -8.11
N GLU A 75 4.85 9.91 -9.37
CA GLU A 75 5.66 8.75 -9.75
C GLU A 75 6.97 8.64 -8.95
N ALA A 76 7.71 9.74 -8.80
CA ALA A 76 8.97 9.75 -8.06
C ALA A 76 8.80 9.34 -6.58
N GLN A 77 7.68 9.67 -5.96
CA GLN A 77 7.39 9.24 -4.58
C GLN A 77 7.04 7.76 -4.53
N VAL A 78 6.25 7.25 -5.48
CA VAL A 78 5.93 5.82 -5.60
C VAL A 78 7.20 5.01 -5.84
N GLN A 79 8.08 5.47 -6.72
CA GLN A 79 9.38 4.86 -6.97
C GLN A 79 10.21 4.83 -5.68
N GLY A 80 10.40 5.96 -5.00
CA GLY A 80 11.17 6.03 -3.76
C GLY A 80 10.61 5.14 -2.65
N MET A 81 9.28 5.06 -2.52
CA MET A 81 8.61 4.14 -1.63
C MET A 81 8.94 2.69 -1.95
N VAL A 82 8.83 2.27 -3.22
CA VAL A 82 9.12 0.90 -3.63
C VAL A 82 10.60 0.56 -3.46
N ASP A 83 11.50 1.46 -3.85
CA ASP A 83 12.95 1.27 -3.76
C ASP A 83 13.42 1.18 -2.29
N SER A 84 12.71 1.79 -1.34
CA SER A 84 13.02 1.67 0.10
C SER A 84 13.02 0.23 0.62
N LEU A 85 12.26 -0.67 -0.01
CA LEU A 85 12.18 -2.09 0.36
C LEU A 85 13.41 -2.89 -0.04
N ASP A 86 14.28 -2.35 -0.90
CA ASP A 86 15.54 -3.01 -1.24
C ASP A 86 16.39 -3.26 0.03
N SER A 87 16.33 -2.33 1.00
CA SER A 87 16.98 -2.48 2.32
C SER A 87 16.37 -3.58 3.20
N TRP A 88 15.19 -4.11 2.84
CA TRP A 88 14.52 -5.22 3.53
C TRP A 88 14.78 -6.56 2.83
N GLY A 89 15.59 -6.58 1.76
CA GLY A 89 15.76 -7.73 0.88
C GLY A 89 14.75 -7.77 -0.28
N GLY A 90 14.13 -6.64 -0.59
CA GLY A 90 13.24 -6.44 -1.73
C GLY A 90 11.76 -6.69 -1.44
N LEU A 91 10.90 -6.06 -2.24
CA LEU A 91 9.44 -6.18 -2.20
C LEU A 91 8.97 -7.62 -2.48
N ASP A 92 8.00 -8.11 -1.71
CA ASP A 92 7.25 -9.35 -2.02
C ASP A 92 5.80 -9.06 -2.41
N VAL A 93 5.15 -8.11 -1.73
CA VAL A 93 3.74 -7.77 -1.96
C VAL A 93 3.56 -6.26 -1.99
N ILE A 94 2.82 -5.75 -2.97
CA ILE A 94 2.26 -4.40 -2.91
C ILE A 94 0.75 -4.47 -2.97
N PHE A 95 0.09 -3.72 -2.10
CA PHE A 95 -1.35 -3.48 -2.15
C PHE A 95 -1.60 -2.01 -2.52
N ASN A 96 -1.94 -1.81 -3.80
CA ASN A 96 -2.34 -0.53 -4.36
C ASN A 96 -3.80 -0.27 -3.95
N ASN A 97 -3.97 0.30 -2.77
CA ASN A 97 -5.24 0.55 -2.12
C ASN A 97 -5.54 2.05 -1.93
N ALA A 98 -4.53 2.93 -1.97
CA ALA A 98 -4.79 4.36 -1.93
C ALA A 98 -5.75 4.79 -3.05
N GLY A 99 -6.80 5.51 -2.68
CA GLY A 99 -7.81 6.01 -3.59
C GLY A 99 -8.70 7.05 -2.93
N ILE A 100 -9.37 7.87 -3.75
CA ILE A 100 -10.31 8.88 -3.31
C ILE A 100 -11.69 8.69 -3.93
N MET A 101 -12.70 9.21 -3.25
CA MET A 101 -14.04 9.45 -3.78
C MET A 101 -14.33 10.92 -3.48
N HIS A 102 -14.08 11.79 -4.46
CA HIS A 102 -14.16 13.23 -4.22
C HIS A 102 -15.63 13.66 -4.11
N ALA A 103 -15.98 14.56 -3.18
CA ALA A 103 -17.37 15.00 -2.99
C ALA A 103 -17.96 15.84 -4.16
N ARG A 104 -17.12 16.19 -5.12
CA ARG A 104 -17.47 16.91 -6.37
C ARG A 104 -17.41 15.99 -7.60
N ASP A 105 -17.11 14.71 -7.39
CA ASP A 105 -17.22 13.69 -8.43
C ASP A 105 -18.72 13.43 -8.64
N ASP A 106 -19.18 13.52 -9.89
CA ASP A 106 -20.59 13.51 -10.27
C ASP A 106 -20.78 12.65 -11.54
N ASP A 107 -21.85 12.86 -12.29
CA ASP A 107 -22.04 12.19 -13.58
C ASP A 107 -21.10 12.72 -14.69
N ALA A 108 -21.26 12.16 -15.89
CA ALA A 108 -20.43 12.46 -17.06
C ALA A 108 -20.53 13.92 -17.56
N VAL A 109 -21.54 14.68 -17.12
CA VAL A 109 -21.73 16.09 -17.49
C VAL A 109 -21.36 17.01 -16.33
N GLY A 110 -21.63 16.59 -15.09
CA GLY A 110 -21.43 17.38 -13.88
C GLY A 110 -20.00 17.39 -13.33
N THR A 111 -19.21 16.35 -13.61
CA THR A 111 -17.86 16.22 -13.03
C THR A 111 -16.91 17.31 -13.55
N PRO A 112 -16.35 18.16 -12.67
CA PRO A 112 -15.34 19.13 -13.07
C PRO A 112 -14.05 18.46 -13.55
N GLU A 113 -13.41 19.01 -14.57
CA GLU A 113 -12.19 18.44 -15.17
C GLU A 113 -11.04 18.31 -14.15
N ASP A 114 -10.89 19.27 -13.22
CA ASP A 114 -9.88 19.21 -12.16
C ASP A 114 -10.12 18.04 -11.19
N ILE A 115 -11.37 17.64 -10.98
CA ILE A 115 -11.74 16.49 -10.15
C ILE A 115 -11.55 15.19 -10.91
N TRP A 116 -11.93 15.15 -12.19
CA TRP A 116 -11.64 14.01 -13.06
C TRP A 116 -10.13 13.70 -13.09
N ASP A 117 -9.32 14.72 -13.35
CA ASP A 117 -7.86 14.58 -13.43
C ASP A 117 -7.24 14.17 -12.08
N LEU A 118 -7.73 14.73 -10.97
CA LEU A 118 -7.29 14.34 -9.62
C LEU A 118 -7.62 12.87 -9.34
N THR A 119 -8.86 12.46 -9.58
CA THR A 119 -9.33 11.08 -9.37
C THR A 119 -8.55 10.11 -10.24
N MET A 120 -8.36 10.40 -11.53
CA MET A 120 -7.58 9.55 -12.44
C MET A 120 -6.09 9.50 -12.06
N SER A 121 -5.53 10.62 -11.61
CA SER A 121 -4.13 10.69 -11.16
C SER A 121 -3.87 9.81 -9.94
N ILE A 122 -4.85 9.68 -9.03
CA ILE A 122 -4.72 8.88 -7.81
C ILE A 122 -5.15 7.42 -8.07
N ASN A 123 -6.40 7.22 -8.48
CA ASN A 123 -7.06 5.91 -8.49
C ASN A 123 -6.60 5.02 -9.66
N VAL A 124 -6.10 5.61 -10.75
CA VAL A 124 -5.65 4.85 -11.94
C VAL A 124 -4.16 4.99 -12.13
N LYS A 125 -3.66 6.22 -12.27
CA LYS A 125 -2.24 6.47 -12.53
C LYS A 125 -1.36 6.05 -11.35
N GLY A 126 -1.81 6.30 -10.12
CA GLY A 126 -1.11 5.85 -8.92
C GLY A 126 -0.99 4.33 -8.83
N VAL A 127 -2.06 3.60 -9.16
CA VAL A 127 -2.04 2.13 -9.26
C VAL A 127 -1.09 1.66 -10.34
N TRP A 128 -1.08 2.32 -11.50
CA TRP A 128 -0.15 2.03 -12.58
C TRP A 128 1.31 2.24 -12.18
N TYR A 129 1.64 3.35 -11.51
CA TYR A 129 2.98 3.57 -10.95
C TYR A 129 3.38 2.49 -9.95
N GLY A 130 2.46 2.12 -9.05
CA GLY A 130 2.67 1.04 -8.09
C GLY A 130 2.99 -0.28 -8.79
N CYS A 131 2.22 -0.65 -9.82
CA CYS A 131 2.47 -1.82 -10.66
C CYS A 131 3.84 -1.73 -11.35
N LYS A 132 4.13 -0.62 -12.04
CA LYS A 132 5.36 -0.39 -12.80
C LYS A 132 6.59 -0.61 -11.93
N HIS A 133 6.66 0.08 -10.79
CA HIS A 133 7.82 0.03 -9.92
C HIS A 133 7.90 -1.28 -9.13
N ALA A 134 6.76 -1.89 -8.75
CA ALA A 134 6.78 -3.21 -8.14
C ALA A 134 7.34 -4.28 -9.09
N VAL A 135 6.95 -4.28 -10.38
CA VAL A 135 7.52 -5.20 -11.37
C VAL A 135 9.02 -4.99 -11.53
N GLN A 136 9.48 -3.73 -11.58
CA GLN A 136 10.91 -3.41 -11.64
C GLN A 136 11.66 -3.91 -10.39
N ALA A 137 11.13 -3.68 -9.20
CA ALA A 137 11.73 -4.10 -7.94
C ALA A 137 11.78 -5.63 -7.81
N LEU A 138 10.72 -6.35 -8.21
CA LEU A 138 10.70 -7.81 -8.22
C LEU A 138 11.80 -8.38 -9.13
N ARG A 139 11.96 -7.81 -10.34
CA ARG A 139 13.01 -8.21 -11.29
C ARG A 139 14.41 -7.90 -10.77
N ARG A 140 14.63 -6.67 -10.30
CA ARG A 140 15.91 -6.19 -9.73
C ARG A 140 16.37 -7.07 -8.57
N ASN A 141 15.46 -7.41 -7.66
CA ASN A 141 15.74 -8.24 -6.49
C ASN A 141 15.64 -9.75 -6.76
N LYS A 142 15.50 -10.15 -8.04
CA LYS A 142 15.44 -11.56 -8.50
C LYS A 142 14.40 -12.39 -7.72
N LYS A 143 13.26 -11.79 -7.38
CA LYS A 143 12.17 -12.46 -6.65
C LYS A 143 11.50 -13.48 -7.57
N ALA A 144 11.52 -14.74 -7.18
CA ALA A 144 10.85 -15.82 -7.92
C ALA A 144 9.32 -15.80 -7.78
N LYS A 145 8.80 -15.12 -6.75
CA LYS A 145 7.37 -14.97 -6.46
C LYS A 145 7.12 -13.55 -5.95
N GLY A 146 5.99 -12.97 -6.33
CA GLY A 146 5.52 -11.69 -5.84
C GLY A 146 4.02 -11.55 -6.06
N SER A 147 3.40 -10.60 -5.37
CA SER A 147 1.98 -10.28 -5.56
C SER A 147 1.78 -8.78 -5.70
N ILE A 148 1.07 -8.36 -6.74
CA ILE A 148 0.64 -6.97 -6.96
C ILE A 148 -0.87 -7.01 -6.90
N ILE A 149 -1.44 -6.37 -5.89
CA ILE A 149 -2.88 -6.39 -5.60
C ILE A 149 -3.40 -4.97 -5.80
N ASN A 150 -4.46 -4.83 -6.60
CA ASN A 150 -5.10 -3.54 -6.88
C ASN A 150 -6.50 -3.55 -6.30
N THR A 151 -6.82 -2.58 -5.44
CA THR A 151 -8.19 -2.37 -4.98
C THR A 151 -9.00 -1.78 -6.12
N ALA A 152 -10.05 -2.49 -6.56
CA ALA A 152 -11.08 -1.97 -7.44
C ALA A 152 -12.38 -1.71 -6.65
N SER A 153 -13.44 -1.34 -7.35
CA SER A 153 -14.77 -1.17 -6.77
C SER A 153 -15.82 -1.71 -7.74
N VAL A 154 -17.00 -2.06 -7.24
CA VAL A 154 -18.15 -2.48 -8.08
C VAL A 154 -18.67 -1.38 -9.00
N VAL A 155 -18.26 -0.13 -8.76
CA VAL A 155 -18.53 1.00 -9.66
C VAL A 155 -17.53 1.09 -10.81
N ALA A 156 -16.47 0.27 -10.81
CA ALA A 156 -15.58 0.15 -11.96
C ALA A 156 -16.32 -0.59 -13.08
N LEU A 157 -16.22 -0.04 -14.29
CA LEU A 157 -16.92 -0.47 -15.52
C LEU A 157 -16.96 -1.99 -15.74
#